data_AF-W7EZS4-F1
#
_entry.id   AF-W7EZS4-F1
#
_cell.length_a   1.000
_cell.length_b   1.000
_cell.length_c   1.000
_cell.angle_alpha   90.00
_cell.angle_beta   90.00
_cell.angle_gamma   90.00
#
_symmetry.space_group_name_H-M   'P 1'
#
loop_
_entity.id
_entity.type
_entity.pdbx_description
1 polymer ?
#
loop_
_entity_poly.entity_id
_entity_poly.type
_entity_poly.pdbx_seq_one_letter_code
_entity_poly.pdbx_strand_id
1 'polypeptide(L)' 'MYDIGVALSSTDRKCTHDFFGLVKDGASIDEIKNYIYVFIKYYDTLRNDLFNEHRERFTERMKNPKRLEI' A
#
# COMPACT_ATOMS: atom_id res chain seq x y z
N MET A 1 10.36 -7.79 3.34
CA MET A 1 9.26 -8.23 2.44
C MET A 1 7.96 -8.56 3.17
N TYR A 2 7.98 -9.26 4.32
CA TYR A 2 6.75 -9.56 5.08
C TYR A 2 5.93 -8.30 5.42
N ASP A 3 6.58 -7.27 5.98
CA ASP A 3 5.91 -6.02 6.37
C ASP A 3 5.30 -5.26 5.19
N ILE A 4 5.92 -5.33 4.01
CA ILE A 4 5.40 -4.70 2.78
C ILE A 4 4.10 -5.40 2.36
N GLY A 5 4.11 -6.73 2.33
CA GLY A 5 2.94 -7.52 1.95
C GLY A 5 1.75 -7.29 2.90
N VAL A 6 2.01 -7.15 4.20
CA VAL A 6 0.96 -6.84 5.20
C VAL A 6 0.35 -5.45 4.97
N ALA A 7 1.17 -4.44 4.69
CA ALA A 7 0.70 -3.08 4.42
C ALA A 7 -0.14 -2.99 3.13
N LEU A 8 0.31 -3.67 2.07
CA LEU A 8 -0.43 -3.76 0.82
C LEU A 8 -1.75 -4.51 0.99
N SER A 9 -1.75 -5.66 1.68
CA SER A 9 -2.97 -6.45 1.93
C SER A 9 -4.01 -5.68 2.77
N SER A 10 -3.54 -4.90 3.75
CA SER A 10 -4.43 -4.03 4.54
C SER A 10 -5.09 -2.95 3.67
N THR A 11 -4.33 -2.42 2.71
CA THR A 11 -4.81 -1.44 1.74
C THR A 11 -5.81 -2.07 0.76
N ASP A 12 -5.53 -3.27 0.25
CA ASP A 12 -6.42 -4.02 -0.66
C ASP A 12 -7.78 -4.27 -0.01
N ARG A 13 -7.78 -4.69 1.27
CA ARG A 13 -9.01 -4.93 2.02
C ARG A 13 -9.84 -3.65 2.18
N LYS A 14 -9.20 -2.53 2.52
CA LYS A 14 -9.88 -1.24 2.65
C LYS A 14 -10.48 -0.79 1.33
N CYS A 15 -9.70 -0.85 0.25
CA CYS A 15 -10.18 -0.48 -1.08
C CYS A 15 -11.37 -1.32 -1.53
N THR A 16 -11.31 -2.62 -1.30
CA THR A 16 -12.39 -3.54 -1.64
C THR A 16 -13.67 -3.18 -0.89
N HIS A 17 -13.55 -2.93 0.42
CA HIS A 17 -14.68 -2.49 1.24
C HIS A 17 -15.30 -1.18 0.74
N ASP A 18 -14.48 -0.16 0.50
CA ASP A 18 -14.92 1.16 0.06
C ASP A 18 -15.57 1.11 -1.34
N PHE A 19 -15.02 0.32 -2.27
CA PHE A 19 -15.60 0.09 -3.59
C PHE A 19 -17.00 -0.55 -3.49
N PHE A 20 -17.15 -1.59 -2.67
CA PHE A 20 -18.47 -2.20 -2.46
C PHE A 20 -19.45 -1.22 -1.79
N GLY A 21 -18.98 -0.32 -0.93
CA GLY A 21 -19.75 0.79 -0.39
C GLY A 21 -20.31 1.68 -1.50
N LEU A 22 -19.46 2.15 -2.41
CA LEU A 22 -19.87 2.99 -3.56
C LEU A 22 -20.94 2.31 -4.43
N VAL A 23 -20.77 1.03 -4.72
CA VAL A 23 -21.75 0.26 -5.51
C VAL A 23 -23.08 0.14 -4.76
N LYS A 24 -23.04 -0.14 -3.46
CA LYS A 24 -24.24 -0.29 -2.63
C LYS A 24 -25.01 1.03 -2.48
N ASP A 25 -24.30 2.13 -2.37
CA ASP A 25 -24.87 3.47 -2.19
C ASP A 25 -25.40 4.06 -3.50
N GLY A 26 -25.24 3.35 -4.62
CA GLY A 26 -25.74 3.78 -5.92
C GLY A 26 -24.90 4.90 -6.54
N ALA A 27 -23.60 4.96 -6.23
CA ALA A 27 -22.68 5.92 -6.83
C ALA A 27 -22.72 5.84 -8.36
N SER A 28 -22.55 6.99 -9.01
CA SER A 28 -22.49 7.07 -10.47
C SER A 28 -21.29 6.29 -11.01
N ILE A 29 -21.40 5.88 -12.29
CA ILE A 29 -20.30 5.20 -12.99
C ILE A 29 -19.04 6.08 -12.99
N ASP A 30 -19.18 7.40 -13.09
CA ASP A 30 -18.04 8.33 -13.10
C ASP A 30 -17.37 8.42 -11.73
N GLU A 31 -18.12 8.40 -10.63
CA GLU A 31 -17.57 8.32 -9.27
C GLU A 31 -16.80 7.01 -9.05
N ILE A 32 -17.36 5.88 -9.48
CA ILE A 32 -16.72 4.57 -9.37
C ILE A 32 -15.42 4.53 -10.20
N LYS A 33 -15.45 5.03 -11.44
CA LYS A 33 -14.25 5.15 -12.28
C LYS A 33 -13.19 6.02 -11.63
N ASN A 34 -13.59 7.19 -11.14
CA ASN A 34 -12.68 8.12 -10.49
C ASN A 34 -12.03 7.49 -9.25
N TYR A 35 -12.81 6.77 -8.44
CA TYR A 35 -12.30 6.02 -7.29
C TYR A 35 -11.23 5.00 -7.69
N ILE A 36 -11.48 4.19 -8.72
CA ILE A 36 -10.52 3.19 -9.22
C ILE A 36 -9.22 3.87 -9.69
N TYR A 37 -9.31 4.96 -10.45
CA TYR A 37 -8.12 5.68 -10.92
C TYR A 37 -7.31 6.28 -9.77
N VAL A 38 -7.97 6.87 -8.78
CA VAL A 38 -7.33 7.41 -7.58
C VAL A 38 -6.64 6.29 -6.80
N PHE A 39 -7.32 5.15 -6.62
CA PHE A 39 -6.76 4.00 -5.92
C PHE A 39 -5.52 3.44 -6.61
N ILE A 40 -5.55 3.24 -7.94
CA ILE A 40 -4.39 2.72 -8.69
C ILE A 40 -3.17 3.63 -8.50
N LYS A 41 -3.36 4.96 -8.61
CA LYS A 41 -2.27 5.93 -8.39
C LYS A 41 -1.72 5.85 -6.96
N TYR A 42 -2.61 5.84 -5.97
CA TYR A 42 -2.23 5.71 -4.57
C TYR A 42 -1.46 4.41 -4.31
N TYR A 43 -1.90 3.30 -4.89
CA TYR A 43 -1.27 2.00 -4.71
C TYR A 43 0.15 1.95 -5.27
N ASP A 44 0.37 2.54 -6.43
CA ASP A 44 1.71 2.63 -7.04
C ASP A 44 2.66 3.48 -6.18
N THR A 45 2.19 4.62 -5.65
CA THR A 45 2.96 5.44 -4.71
C THR A 45 3.30 4.67 -3.44
N LEU A 46 2.29 4.05 -2.80
CA LEU A 46 2.46 3.28 -1.57
C LEU A 46 3.48 2.15 -1.75
N ARG A 47 3.41 1.40 -2.86
CA ARG A 47 4.35 0.31 -3.14
C ARG A 47 5.79 0.84 -3.24
N ASN A 48 6.00 1.95 -3.92
CA ASN A 48 7.33 2.54 -4.10
C ASN A 48 7.90 3.05 -2.77
N ASP A 49 7.08 3.71 -1.95
CA ASP A 49 7.49 4.23 -0.65
C ASP A 49 7.88 3.09 0.29
N LEU A 50 7.05 2.05 0.39
CA LEU A 50 7.33 0.85 1.19
C LEU A 50 8.62 0.14 0.75
N PHE A 51 8.85 0.05 -0.56
CA PHE A 51 10.07 -0.55 -1.09
C PHE A 51 11.31 0.28 -0.74
N ASN A 52 11.25 1.61 -0.93
CA ASN A 52 12.35 2.51 -0.61
C ASN A 52 12.68 2.48 0.88
N GLU A 53 11.67 2.55 1.74
CA GLU A 53 11.85 2.48 3.19
C GLU A 53 12.48 1.15 3.61
N HIS A 54 12.01 0.02 3.06
CA HIS A 54 12.59 -1.29 3.36
C HIS A 54 14.05 -1.37 2.91
N ARG A 55 14.35 -0.85 1.71
CA ARG A 55 15.71 -0.80 1.16
C ARG A 55 16.64 0.06 2.02
N GLU A 56 16.19 1.21 2.49
CA GLU A 56 16.95 2.09 3.38
C GLU A 56 17.27 1.40 4.71
N ARG A 57 16.26 0.84 5.38
CA ARG A 57 16.45 0.07 6.63
C ARG A 57 17.45 -1.08 6.45
N PHE A 58 17.34 -1.81 5.33
CA PHE A 58 18.26 -2.90 5.03
C PHE A 58 19.69 -2.40 4.80
N THR A 59 19.85 -1.31 4.05
CA THR A 59 21.15 -0.69 3.78
C THR A 59 21.82 -0.20 5.06
N GLU A 60 21.06 0.43 5.96
CA GLU A 60 21.58 0.88 7.25
C GLU A 60 22.00 -0.29 8.16
N ARG A 61 21.26 -1.41 8.14
CA ARG A 61 21.67 -2.65 8.83
C ARG A 61 22.97 -3.22 8.28
N MET A 62 23.15 -3.20 6.95
CA MET A 62 24.39 -3.66 6.31
C MET A 62 25.59 -2.80 6.65
N LYS A 63 25.41 -1.47 6.75
CA LYS A 63 26.48 -0.55 7.17
C LYS A 63 26.83 -0.65 8.65
N ASN A 64 25.87 -1.02 9.50
CA ASN A 64 26.07 -1.13 10.94
C ASN A 64 25.71 -2.53 11.48
N PRO A 65 26.55 -3.56 11.19
CA PRO A 65 26.26 -4.95 11.53
C PRO A 65 26.17 -5.22 13.04
N LYS A 66 26.67 -4.33 13.92
CA LYS A 66 26.54 -4.48 15.39
C LYS A 66 25.10 -4.40 15.90
N ARG A 67 24.14 -3.91 15.11
CA ARG A 67 22.70 -3.96 15.43
C ARG A 67 22.02 -5.30 15.09
N LEU A 68 22.79 -6.31 14.67
CA LEU A 68 22.29 -7.66 14.35
C LEU A 68 22.29 -8.62 15.54
N GLU A 69 22.75 -8.20 16.72
CA GLU A 69 22.50 -8.98 17.95
C GLU A 69 21.03 -8.84 18.33
N ILE A 70 20.28 -9.91 18.06
CA ILE A 70 18.90 -10.18 18.50
C ILE A 70 18.93 -10.52 19.98
#